data_AF-A0A8S9W4F1-F1
#
_entry.id   AF-A0A8S9W4F1-F1
#
_cell.length_a   1.000
_cell.length_b   1.000
_cell.length_c   1.000
_cell.angle_alpha   90.00
_cell.angle_beta   90.00
_cell.angle_gamma   90.00
#
_symmetry.space_group_name_H-M   'P 1'
#
loop_
_entity.id
_entity.type
_entity.pdbx_description
1 polymer ?
#
loop_
_entity_poly.entity_id
_entity_poly.type
_entity_poly.pdbx_seq_one_letter_code
_entity_poly.pdbx_strand_id
1 'polypeptide(L)' 'MDIIDRLNSADIGGVIGHIHAGDTVLSAPISPGKIGIPIYAGVNPLAAVVEKGIEVSTYPVSSMMDYREMNKIF' A
#
# COMPACT_ATOMS: atom_id res chain seq x y z
N MET A 1 13.80 16.29 4.00
CA MET A 1 12.62 15.51 4.38
C MET A 1 12.69 14.22 3.60
N ASP A 2 12.69 13.09 4.29
CA ASP A 2 12.81 11.78 3.66
C ASP A 2 11.59 11.50 2.76
N ILE A 3 11.70 10.61 1.78
CA ILE A 3 10.57 10.27 0.89
C ILE A 3 9.40 9.67 1.68
N ILE A 4 9.69 8.90 2.73
CA ILE A 4 8.68 8.31 3.61
C ILE A 4 7.94 9.39 4.38
N ASP A 5 8.65 10.39 4.90
CA ASP A 5 8.04 11.54 5.59
C ASP A 5 7.06 12.29 4.68
N ARG A 6 7.42 12.44 3.40
CA ARG A 6 6.57 13.11 2.40
C ARG A 6 5.30 12.31 2.10
N LEU A 7 5.43 10.99 1.97
CA LEU A 7 4.27 10.10 1.75
C LEU A 7 3.32 10.14 2.95
N ASN A 8 3.87 10.06 4.16
CA ASN A 8 3.07 10.19 5.39
C ASN A 8 2.38 11.55 5.48
N SER A 9 3.04 12.65 5.10
CA SER A 9 2.43 13.99 5.09
C SER A 9 1.30 14.15 4.06
N ALA A 10 1.20 13.23 3.09
CA ALA A 10 0.14 13.17 2.09
C ALA A 10 -0.93 12.11 2.42
N ASP A 11 -0.96 11.59 3.66
CA ASP A 11 -1.81 10.48 4.11
C ASP A 11 -1.65 9.19 3.28
N ILE A 12 -0.48 8.98 2.68
CA ILE A 12 -0.11 7.73 1.99
C ILE A 12 0.67 6.85 2.97
N GLY A 13 -0.06 6.01 3.70
CA GLY A 13 0.51 5.03 4.64
C GLY A 13 0.90 3.69 4.02
N GLY A 14 1.33 2.75 4.86
CA GLY A 14 1.62 1.37 4.45
C GLY A 14 2.98 1.16 3.78
N VAL A 15 3.89 2.13 3.86
CA VAL A 15 5.22 2.05 3.26
C VAL A 15 6.20 1.36 4.21
N ILE A 16 6.90 0.33 3.74
CA ILE A 16 7.77 -0.52 4.56
C ILE A 16 9.24 -0.01 4.56
N GLY A 17 9.54 0.98 3.72
CA GLY A 17 10.85 1.62 3.58
C GLY A 17 11.16 2.00 2.13
N HIS A 18 12.41 2.37 1.86
CA HIS A 18 12.95 2.49 0.49
C HIS A 18 14.11 1.52 0.28
N ILE A 19 14.25 0.99 -0.93
CA ILE A 19 15.30 0.04 -1.29
C ILE A 19 16.02 0.56 -2.53
N HIS A 20 17.34 0.49 -2.55
CA HIS A 20 18.17 1.09 -3.59
C HIS A 20 18.31 0.21 -4.84
N ALA A 21 18.79 0.80 -5.93
CA ALA A 21 19.10 0.09 -7.15
C ALA A 21 20.19 -0.97 -6.91
N GLY A 22 20.01 -2.16 -7.48
CA GLY A 22 20.93 -3.29 -7.30
C GLY A 22 20.48 -4.30 -6.23
N ASP A 23 19.53 -3.93 -5.38
CA ASP A 23 18.90 -4.83 -4.40
C ASP A 23 17.62 -5.48 -4.96
N THR A 24 17.05 -6.41 -4.19
CA THR A 24 15.74 -7.00 -4.43
C THR A 24 14.74 -6.59 -3.36
N VAL A 25 13.49 -6.37 -3.75
CA VAL A 25 12.35 -6.10 -2.85
C VAL A 25 11.30 -7.18 -3.05
N LEU A 26 10.93 -7.91 -1.99
CA LEU A 26 9.98 -9.03 -2.10
C LEU A 26 10.33 -10.00 -3.24
N SER A 27 11.64 -10.31 -3.37
CA SER A 27 12.21 -11.12 -4.45
C SER A 27 12.06 -10.53 -5.88
N ALA A 28 11.59 -9.30 -6.02
CA ALA A 28 11.55 -8.56 -7.28
C ALA A 28 12.80 -7.67 -7.42
N PRO A 29 13.53 -7.71 -8.55
CA PRO A 29 14.72 -6.91 -8.75
C PRO A 29 14.38 -5.44 -9.03
N ILE A 30 15.21 -4.52 -8.52
CA ILE A 30 15.07 -3.09 -8.77
C ILE A 30 15.98 -2.70 -9.94
N SER A 31 15.40 -2.12 -10.99
CA SER A 31 16.17 -1.70 -12.17
C SER A 31 17.19 -0.60 -11.81
N PRO A 32 18.34 -0.54 -12.51
CA PRO A 32 19.29 0.55 -12.34
C PRO A 32 18.63 1.93 -12.46
N GLY A 33 19.03 2.86 -11.58
CA GLY A 33 18.47 4.21 -11.53
C GLY A 33 17.07 4.33 -10.92
N LYS A 34 16.52 3.25 -10.36
CA LYS A 34 15.22 3.25 -9.65
C LYS A 34 15.39 2.99 -8.16
N ILE A 35 14.35 3.34 -7.40
CA ILE A 35 14.16 2.91 -6.01
C ILE A 35 12.93 2.01 -5.93
N GLY A 36 12.98 1.01 -5.06
CA GLY A 36 11.83 0.20 -4.69
C GLY A 36 11.12 0.81 -3.48
N ILE A 37 9.80 0.97 -3.58
CA ILE A 37 8.94 1.40 -2.46
C ILE A 37 7.85 0.34 -2.29
N PRO A 38 8.04 -0.66 -1.42
CA PRO A 38 7.01 -1.64 -1.11
C PRO A 38 5.89 -1.00 -0.28
N ILE A 39 4.65 -1.19 -0.73
CA ILE A 39 3.45 -0.66 -0.08
C ILE A 39 2.48 -1.79 0.27
N TYR A 40 1.89 -1.73 1.46
CA TYR A 40 0.69 -2.49 1.79
C TYR A 40 -0.53 -1.72 1.28
N ALA A 41 -1.17 -2.24 0.23
CA ALA A 41 -2.33 -1.60 -0.38
C ALA A 41 -3.40 -2.61 -0.79
N GLY A 42 -4.64 -2.14 -0.92
CA GLY A 42 -5.76 -2.91 -1.46
C GLY A 42 -6.53 -3.69 -0.39
N VAL A 43 -6.63 -5.02 -0.58
CA VAL A 43 -7.64 -5.85 0.07
C VAL A 43 -7.16 -6.58 1.33
N ASN A 44 -5.98 -6.25 1.87
CA ASN A 44 -5.46 -6.88 3.10
C ASN A 44 -6.45 -6.80 4.28
N PRO A 45 -7.17 -5.68 4.53
CA PRO A 45 -8.19 -5.66 5.57
C PRO A 45 -9.34 -6.65 5.32
N LEU A 46 -9.72 -6.87 4.05
CA LEU A 46 -10.75 -7.86 3.70
C LEU A 46 -10.25 -9.29 3.92
N ALA A 47 -8.97 -9.57 3.62
CA ALA A 47 -8.36 -10.86 3.96
C ALA A 47 -8.41 -11.12 5.47
N ALA A 48 -8.07 -10.12 6.30
CA ALA A 48 -8.14 -10.24 7.76
C ALA A 48 -9.57 -10.51 8.26
N VAL A 49 -10.60 -9.95 7.61
CA VAL A 49 -12.01 -10.23 7.91
C VAL A 49 -12.36 -11.69 7.58
N VAL A 50 -11.94 -12.19 6.43
CA VAL A 50 -12.12 -13.59 6.02
C VAL A 50 -11.43 -14.55 6.99
N GLU A 51 -10.21 -14.23 7.45
CA GLU A 51 -9.48 -15.01 8.46
C GLU A 51 -10.20 -15.09 9.82
N LYS A 52 -11.19 -14.22 10.07
CA LYS A 52 -12.07 -14.28 11.24
C LYS A 52 -13.36 -15.06 11.01
N GLY A 53 -13.50 -15.72 9.86
CA GLY A 53 -14.65 -16.55 9.52
C GLY A 53 -15.86 -15.75 9.02
N ILE A 54 -15.67 -14.48 8.66
CA ILE A 54 -16.71 -13.65 8.08
C ILE A 54 -16.65 -13.78 6.57
N GLU A 55 -17.75 -14.21 5.95
CA GLU A 55 -17.84 -14.36 4.51
C GLU A 55 -17.81 -12.98 3.83
N VAL A 56 -16.90 -12.80 2.86
CA VAL A 56 -16.74 -11.56 2.09
C VAL A 56 -16.77 -11.90 0.61
N SER A 57 -17.57 -11.16 -0.17
CA SER A 57 -17.54 -11.18 -1.62
C SER A 57 -16.91 -9.88 -2.12
N THR A 58 -15.84 -9.98 -2.92
CA THR A 58 -15.21 -8.83 -3.56
C THR A 58 -15.55 -8.78 -5.04
N TYR A 59 -15.81 -7.59 -5.55
CA TYR A 59 -16.02 -7.35 -6.97
C TYR A 59 -14.90 -6.45 -7.49
N PRO A 60 -14.45 -6.61 -8.76
CA PRO A 60 -13.56 -5.65 -9.38
C PRO A 60 -14.25 -4.28 -9.42
N VAL A 61 -13.75 -3.34 -8.62
CA VAL A 61 -14.25 -1.97 -8.62
C VAL A 61 -13.17 -1.10 -9.28
N SER A 62 -13.55 -0.49 -10.40
CA SER A 62 -12.80 0.59 -11.05
C SER A 62 -13.66 1.85 -10.99
N SER A 63 -13.67 2.51 -9.83
CA SER A 63 -14.41 3.75 -9.62
C SER A 63 -13.51 4.81 -9.01
N MET A 64 -13.79 6.07 -9.34
CA MET A 64 -13.23 7.21 -8.62
C MET A 64 -14.15 7.54 -7.44
N MET A 65 -13.56 7.84 -6.30
CA MET A 65 -14.23 8.30 -5.09
C MET A 65 -13.54 9.57 -4.61
N ASP A 66 -14.30 10.50 -4.04
CA ASP A 66 -13.70 11.64 -3.36
C ASP A 66 -13.05 11.17 -2.07
N TYR A 67 -11.75 11.45 -1.91
CA TYR A 67 -11.00 11.05 -0.72
C TYR A 67 -11.65 11.55 0.59
N ARG A 68 -12.34 12.69 0.54
CA ARG A 68 -13.02 13.29 1.69
C ARG A 68 -14.23 12.49 2.18
N GLU A 69 -14.75 11.57 1.36
CA GLU A 69 -15.83 10.65 1.76
C GLU A 69 -15.31 9.47 2.59
N MET A 70 -13.99 9.26 2.64
CA MET A 70 -13.37 8.22 3.45
C MET A 70 -13.21 8.66 4.90
N ASN A 71 -13.35 7.70 5.83
CA ASN A 71 -13.10 7.93 7.24
C ASN A 71 -11.70 7.43 7.63
N LYS A 72 -10.95 8.27 8.34
CA LYS A 72 -9.70 7.86 8.98
C LYS A 72 -10.01 6.92 10.13
N ILE A 73 -9.48 5.71 10.07
CA ILE A 73 -9.77 4.63 11.02
C ILE A 73 -8.73 4.59 12.17
N PHE A 74 -7.59 5.29 12.00
CA PHE A 74 -6.47 5.39 12.96
C PHE A 74 -5.75 6.73 12.83
#